data_AF-A0A2S8D6M2-F1
#
_entry.id   AF-A0A2S8D6M2-F1
#
_cell.length_a   1.000
_cell.length_b   1.000
_cell.length_c   1.000
_cell.angle_alpha   90.00
_cell.angle_beta   90.00
_cell.angle_gamma   90.00
#
_symmetry.space_group_name_H-M   'P 1'
#
loop_
_entity.id
_entity.type
_entity.pdbx_description
1 polymer ?
#
loop_
_entity_poly.entity_id
_entity_poly.type
_entity_poly.pdbx_seq_one_letter_code
_entity_poly.pdbx_strand_id
1 'polypeptide(L)' 'MSRRGNCWDNSPMERFFRSLKNEWMPVVGYVSFSEAAHAITDYIVGYYSALRPHEYALRPHEYNGGLPPNE' A
#
# COMPACT_ATOMS: atom_id res chain seq x y z
N MET A 1 -7.72 13.04 -11.35
CA MET A 1 -8.23 12.62 -10.02
C MET A 1 -9.61 12.05 -10.22
N SER A 2 -9.81 10.79 -9.87
CA SER A 2 -11.12 10.15 -9.93
C SER A 2 -12.13 10.84 -9.00
N ARG A 3 -13.40 10.82 -9.37
CA ARG A 3 -14.48 11.50 -8.62
C ARG A 3 -14.61 10.88 -7.21
N ARG A 4 -15.01 11.68 -6.21
CA ARG A 4 -15.35 11.18 -4.87
C ARG A 4 -16.28 9.96 -4.99
N GLY A 5 -15.89 8.83 -4.42
CA GLY A 5 -16.69 7.60 -4.40
C GLY A 5 -16.15 6.43 -5.23
N ASN A 6 -15.04 6.56 -5.96
CA ASN A 6 -14.40 5.40 -6.56
C ASN A 6 -13.58 4.61 -5.52
N CYS A 7 -14.13 3.49 -5.06
CA CYS A 7 -13.48 2.61 -4.10
C CYS A 7 -12.16 2.01 -4.63
N TRP A 8 -12.02 1.87 -5.96
CA TRP A 8 -10.82 1.30 -6.56
C TRP A 8 -9.59 2.19 -6.38
N ASP A 9 -9.74 3.52 -6.42
CA ASP A 9 -8.64 4.46 -6.19
C ASP A 9 -8.17 4.45 -4.74
N ASN A 10 -9.07 4.21 -3.78
CA ASN A 10 -8.74 4.19 -2.35
C ASN A 10 -8.31 2.80 -1.86
N SER A 11 -8.71 1.73 -2.55
CA SER A 11 -8.45 0.34 -2.14
C SER A 11 -6.97 0.03 -1.83
N PRO A 12 -5.96 0.55 -2.58
CA PRO A 12 -4.57 0.26 -2.26
C PRO A 12 -4.12 0.95 -0.97
N MET A 13 -4.62 2.17 -0.73
CA MET A 13 -4.32 2.95 0.48
C MET A 13 -5.01 2.35 1.70
N GLU A 14 -6.26 1.93 1.59
CA GLU A 14 -6.98 1.23 2.66
C GLU A 14 -6.28 -0.07 3.06
N ARG A 15 -5.86 -0.87 2.07
CA ARG A 15 -5.10 -2.10 2.33
C ARG A 15 -3.76 -1.81 3.01
N PHE A 16 -3.05 -0.78 2.57
CA PHE A 16 -1.79 -0.36 3.18
C PHE A 16 -1.96 -0.01 4.66
N PHE A 17 -2.88 0.91 4.98
CA PHE A 17 -3.06 1.37 6.36
C PHE A 17 -3.64 0.30 7.27
N ARG A 18 -4.50 -0.59 6.76
CA ARG A 18 -5.00 -1.72 7.53
C ARG A 18 -3.85 -2.65 7.97
N SER A 19 -2.97 -2.99 7.05
CA SER A 19 -1.83 -3.90 7.32
C SER A 19 -0.82 -3.23 8.27
N LEU A 20 -0.47 -1.96 8.02
CA LEU A 20 0.42 -1.20 8.89
C LEU A 20 -0.07 -1.17 10.35
N LYS A 21 -1.36 -0.89 10.57
CA LYS A 21 -1.94 -0.77 11.91
C LYS A 21 -2.03 -2.12 12.65
N ASN A 22 -2.29 -3.21 11.94
CA ASN A 22 -2.48 -4.51 12.56
C ASN A 22 -1.18 -5.29 12.77
N GLU A 23 -0.22 -5.13 11.84
CA GLU A 23 0.96 -5.99 11.78
C GLU A 23 2.21 -5.29 12.33
N TRP A 24 2.29 -3.95 12.25
CA TRP A 24 3.51 -3.21 12.56
C TRP A 24 3.37 -2.21 13.71
N MET A 25 2.18 -1.64 13.93
CA MET A 25 1.99 -0.70 15.03
C MET A 25 1.94 -1.42 16.39
N PRO A 26 2.74 -0.99 17.37
CA PRO A 26 2.62 -1.49 18.74
C PRO A 26 1.25 -1.14 19.34
N VAL A 27 0.68 -2.05 20.12
CA VAL A 27 -0.63 -1.83 20.80
C VAL A 27 -0.61 -0.60 21.71
N VAL A 28 0.55 -0.33 22.32
CA VAL A 28 0.78 0.83 23.21
C VAL A 28 1.18 2.10 22.46
N GLY A 29 1.40 2.01 21.13
CA GLY A 29 1.93 3.10 20.31
C GLY A 29 3.45 3.29 20.43
N TYR A 30 3.94 4.42 19.91
CA TYR A 30 5.35 4.81 19.95
C TYR A 30 5.58 5.87 21.03
N VAL A 31 6.76 5.84 21.67
CA VAL A 31 7.09 6.77 22.76
C VAL A 31 7.40 8.17 22.22
N SER A 32 7.95 8.24 21.01
CA SER A 32 8.30 9.51 20.37
C SER A 32 7.95 9.53 18.88
N PHE A 33 7.83 10.74 18.33
CA PHE A 33 7.66 10.91 16.89
C PHE A 33 8.85 10.37 16.09
N SER A 34 10.07 10.51 16.61
CA SER A 34 11.27 10.01 15.93
C SER A 34 11.28 8.49 15.83
N GLU A 35 10.87 7.81 16.90
CA GLU A 35 10.72 6.34 16.92
C GLU A 35 9.63 5.90 15.94
N ALA A 36 8.47 6.57 15.95
CA ALA A 36 7.40 6.30 15.00
C ALA A 36 7.86 6.50 13.54
N ALA A 37 8.59 7.58 13.26
CA ALA A 37 9.08 7.89 11.92
C ALA A 37 10.08 6.83 11.43
N HIS A 38 11.01 6.39 12.27
CA HIS A 38 11.92 5.30 11.94
C HIS A 38 11.15 3.99 11.71
N ALA A 39 10.29 3.58 12.64
CA ALA A 39 9.54 2.33 12.54
C ALA A 39 8.64 2.28 11.28
N ILE A 40 7.98 3.39 10.94
CA ILE A 40 7.15 3.49 9.74
C ILE A 40 8.03 3.49 8.47
N THR A 41 9.18 4.16 8.49
CA THR A 41 10.11 4.15 7.36
C THR A 41 10.65 2.74 7.11
N ASP A 42 11.04 2.02 8.16
CA ASP A 42 11.51 0.64 8.09
C ASP A 42 10.42 -0.29 7.57
N TYR A 43 9.17 -0.12 8.00
CA TYR A 43 8.05 -0.86 7.44
C TYR A 43 7.89 -0.61 5.94
N ILE A 44 7.93 0.64 5.50
CA ILE A 44 7.70 0.99 4.09
C ILE A 44 8.84 0.46 3.22
N VAL A 45 10.09 0.75 3.60
CA VAL A 45 11.28 0.47 2.78
C VAL A 45 11.71 -1.00 2.90
N GLY A 46 11.71 -1.55 4.12
CA GLY A 46 12.21 -2.89 4.40
C GLY A 46 11.18 -4.00 4.17
N TYR A 47 9.92 -3.79 4.56
CA TYR A 47 8.91 -4.85 4.57
C TYR A 47 7.89 -4.70 3.43
N TYR A 48 7.18 -3.58 3.36
CA TYR A 48 6.10 -3.35 2.42
C TYR A 48 6.59 -3.33 0.96
N SER A 49 7.72 -2.67 0.69
CA SER A 49 8.31 -2.63 -0.66
C SER A 49 8.85 -4.00 -1.11
N ALA A 50 9.24 -4.87 -0.17
CA ALA A 50 9.65 -6.23 -0.49
C ALA A 50 8.46 -7.15 -0.75
N LEU A 51 7.36 -6.97 -0.01
CA LEU A 51 6.13 -7.77 -0.15
C LEU A 51 5.26 -7.36 -1.32
N ARG A 52 5.36 -6.11 -1.77
CA ARG A 52 4.94 -5.72 -3.11
C ARG A 52 6.17 -5.58 -3.99
N PRO A 53 6.70 -6.67 -4.59
CA PRO A 53 7.34 -6.49 -5.88
C PRO A 53 6.30 -5.77 -6.72
N HIS A 54 6.60 -4.55 -7.16
CA HIS A 54 5.70 -3.74 -7.99
C HIS A 54 5.00 -4.70 -8.97
N GLU A 55 3.68 -4.87 -8.84
CA GLU A 55 2.87 -5.80 -9.66
C GLU A 55 2.98 -5.50 -11.18
N TYR A 56 3.78 -4.50 -11.56
CA TYR A 56 4.23 -4.20 -12.91
C TYR A 56 5.43 -5.04 -13.42
N ALA A 57 6.21 -5.68 -12.55
CA ALA A 57 7.33 -6.53 -12.97
C ALA A 57 6.88 -7.96 -13.35
N LEU A 58 5.63 -8.32 -13.02
CA LEU A 58 4.94 -9.53 -13.49
C LEU A 58 3.62 -9.11 -14.17
N ARG A 59 3.72 -8.35 -15.26
CA ARG A 59 2.59 -8.11 -16.18
C ARG A 59 2.25 -9.43 -16.91
N PRO A 60 1.00 -9.68 -17.38
CA PRO A 60 0.26 -8.72 -18.22
C PRO A 60 -1.28 -8.78 -18.15
N HIS A 61 -1.96 -7.74 -18.64
CA HIS A 61 -3.24 -7.78 -19.42
C HIS A 61 -4.43 -8.73 -19.07
N GLU A 62 -4.42 -9.50 -17.99
CA GLU A 62 -5.44 -10.53 -17.74
C GLU A 62 -6.66 -9.98 -17.01
N TYR A 63 -6.48 -8.93 -16.19
CA TYR A 63 -7.60 -8.34 -15.45
C TYR A 63 -8.54 -7.48 -16.31
N ASN A 64 -8.12 -7.13 -17.54
CA ASN A 64 -8.90 -6.31 -18.46
C ASN A 64 -9.44 -7.09 -19.67
N GLY A 65 -9.40 -8.44 -19.63
CA GLY A 65 -9.81 -9.28 -20.76
C GLY A 65 -9.03 -8.98 -22.04
N GLY A 66 -7.77 -8.57 -21.92
CA GLY A 66 -6.94 -8.18 -23.06
C GLY A 66 -7.12 -6.75 -23.58
N LEU A 67 -8.02 -5.93 -23.00
CA LEU A 67 -8.24 -4.57 -23.49
C LEU A 67 -7.24 -3.56 -22.89
N PRO A 68 -6.56 -2.74 -23.71
CA PRO A 68 -5.78 -1.61 -23.21
C PRO A 68 -6.70 -0.64 -22.44
N PRO A 69 -6.19 0.07 -21.41
CA PRO A 69 -6.95 1.16 -20.80
C PRO A 69 -7.15 2.23 -21.89
N ASN A 70 -8.40 2.38 -22.34
CA ASN A 70 -8.81 3.19 -23.47
C ASN A 70 -8.20 4.61 -23.49
N GLU A 71 -7.96 5.07 -24.73
CA GLU A 71 -8.08 6.47 -25.16
C GLU A 71 -9.38 7.15 -24.70
#